data_AF-A0ABD2MBG3-F1
#
_entry.id   AF-A0ABD2MBG3-F1
#
_cell.length_a   1.000
_cell.length_b   1.000
_cell.length_c   1.000
_cell.angle_alpha   90.00
_cell.angle_beta   90.00
_cell.angle_gamma   90.00
#
_symmetry.space_group_name_H-M   'P 1'
#
loop_
_entity.id
_entity.type
_entity.pdbx_description
1 polymer ?
#
loop_
_entity_poly.entity_id
_entity_poly.type
_entity_poly.pdbx_seq_one_letter_code
_entity_poly.pdbx_strand_id
1 'polypeptide(L)'
;MLTISFIYLDDLSGLNGDNAMAVLYATKKYNIPGLVDAFLQIPISELRNIFFAYAQALLFEFEDFSIKCLRYICQNATQLFGSDDFLQIDQKILCNLLESDLLLLSDEFEIWKAALRWADEKCRQKGIDCSSKNRRSVLGPALFKIRFPNIHEEQFSICIVPGLYSLKFPSHGRIFNWNKAMGNRRGTLALEIEKM
;
A
#
# COMPACT_ATOMS: atom_id res chain seq x y z
N MET A 1 -2.48 24.11 20.04
CA MET A 1 -2.90 24.45 21.42
C MET A 1 -4.08 23.62 21.95
N LEU A 2 -4.56 22.58 21.24
CA LEU A 2 -5.75 21.82 21.68
C LEU A 2 -5.51 20.91 22.88
N THR A 3 -4.31 20.35 23.01
CA THR A 3 -3.96 19.44 24.10
C THR A 3 -3.92 20.15 25.45
N ILE A 4 -3.51 21.41 25.47
CA ILE A 4 -3.51 22.24 26.69
C ILE A 4 -4.94 22.65 27.01
N SER A 5 -5.74 23.08 26.02
CA SER A 5 -7.15 23.39 26.24
C SER A 5 -7.91 22.19 26.82
N PHE A 6 -7.67 20.98 26.33
CA PHE A 6 -8.29 19.77 26.89
C PHE A 6 -7.89 19.53 28.35
N ILE A 7 -6.58 19.60 28.67
CA ILE A 7 -6.08 19.34 30.03
C ILE A 7 -6.65 20.34 31.06
N TYR A 8 -6.88 21.59 30.65
CA TYR A 8 -7.31 22.66 31.56
C TYR A 8 -8.82 22.94 31.53
N LEU A 9 -9.50 22.70 30.41
CA LEU A 9 -10.88 23.11 30.17
C LEU A 9 -11.80 21.97 29.72
N ASP A 10 -11.28 20.74 29.54
CA ASP A 10 -11.99 19.60 28.95
C ASP A 10 -12.65 19.92 27.59
N ASP A 11 -12.09 20.90 26.88
CA ASP A 11 -12.65 21.44 25.64
C ASP A 11 -12.06 20.74 24.41
N LEU A 12 -12.95 20.06 23.67
CA LEU A 12 -12.65 19.33 22.43
C LEU A 12 -13.23 20.02 21.18
N SER A 13 -13.83 21.20 21.32
CA SER A 13 -14.56 21.89 20.24
C SER A 13 -13.70 22.23 19.01
N GLY A 14 -12.38 22.32 19.18
CA GLY A 14 -11.44 22.58 18.09
C GLY A 14 -10.83 21.32 17.44
N LEU A 15 -11.21 20.11 17.86
CA LEU A 15 -10.73 18.86 17.27
C LEU A 15 -11.26 18.69 15.83
N ASN A 16 -10.36 18.47 14.87
CA ASN A 16 -10.72 18.26 13.46
C ASN A 16 -9.67 17.40 12.76
N GLY A 17 -9.96 16.98 11.52
CA GLY A 17 -9.06 16.12 10.74
C GLY A 17 -7.65 16.66 10.49
N ASP A 18 -7.44 17.98 10.56
CA ASP A 18 -6.12 18.60 10.39
C ASP A 18 -5.24 18.49 11.64
N ASN A 19 -5.85 18.54 12.83
CA ASN A 19 -5.13 18.43 14.10
C ASN A 19 -5.21 17.04 14.74
N ALA A 20 -6.01 16.13 14.17
CA ALA A 20 -6.21 14.76 14.64
C ALA A 20 -4.89 14.05 14.94
N MET A 21 -3.89 14.15 14.05
CA MET A 21 -2.59 13.47 14.24
C MET A 21 -1.75 14.07 15.38
N ALA A 22 -1.78 15.40 15.55
CA ALA A 22 -1.10 16.06 16.65
C ALA A 22 -1.74 15.71 18.00
N VAL A 23 -3.07 15.57 18.01
CA VAL A 23 -3.83 15.11 19.16
C VAL A 23 -3.49 13.66 19.48
N LEU A 24 -3.50 12.76 18.49
CA LEU A 24 -3.10 11.35 18.66
C LEU A 24 -1.71 11.20 19.30
N TYR A 25 -0.74 11.98 18.81
CA TYR A 25 0.61 12.00 19.36
C TYR A 25 0.63 12.41 20.84
N ALA A 26 -0.09 13.47 21.19
CA ALA A 26 -0.18 13.93 22.56
C ALA A 26 -0.92 12.94 23.46
N THR A 27 -1.99 12.33 22.97
CA THR A 27 -2.71 11.27 23.67
C THR A 27 -1.78 10.13 24.05
N LYS A 28 -0.93 9.66 23.13
CA LYS A 28 0.05 8.60 23.43
C LYS A 28 1.15 9.10 24.38
N LYS A 29 1.64 10.33 24.19
CA LYS A 29 2.72 10.91 25.00
C LYS A 29 2.33 11.16 26.45
N TYR A 30 1.09 11.62 26.68
CA TYR A 30 0.58 12.00 28.01
C TYR A 30 -0.39 10.97 28.61
N ASN A 31 -0.72 9.91 27.87
CA ASN A 31 -1.58 8.80 28.27
C ASN A 31 -2.96 9.24 28.82
N ILE A 32 -3.64 10.11 28.07
CA ILE A 32 -4.91 10.71 28.48
C ILE A 32 -6.08 9.94 27.83
N PRO A 33 -6.81 9.08 28.56
CA PRO A 33 -7.81 8.18 27.97
C PRO A 33 -8.98 8.91 27.31
N GLY A 34 -9.50 9.99 27.90
CA GLY A 34 -10.62 10.76 27.32
C GLY A 34 -10.30 11.37 25.95
N LEU A 35 -9.02 11.65 25.68
CA LEU A 35 -8.57 12.16 24.40
C LEU A 35 -8.42 11.05 23.33
N VAL A 36 -8.18 9.80 23.76
CA VAL A 36 -8.23 8.63 22.87
C VAL A 36 -9.64 8.46 22.33
N ASP A 37 -10.63 8.45 23.22
CA ASP A 37 -12.03 8.20 22.87
C ASP A 37 -12.57 9.29 21.92
N ALA A 38 -12.23 10.55 22.20
CA ALA A 38 -12.55 11.67 21.32
C ALA A 38 -11.91 11.54 19.93
N PHE A 39 -10.63 11.15 19.86
CA PHE A 39 -9.94 10.92 18.60
C PHE A 39 -10.58 9.78 17.78
N LEU A 40 -10.98 8.69 18.44
CA LEU A 40 -11.63 7.54 17.79
C LEU A 40 -13.02 7.85 17.22
N GLN A 41 -13.64 8.96 17.64
CA GLN A 41 -14.91 9.47 17.13
C GLN A 41 -14.77 10.37 15.89
N ILE A 42 -13.55 10.84 15.57
CA ILE A 42 -13.33 11.66 14.38
C ILE A 42 -13.67 10.85 13.11
N PRO A 43 -14.48 11.39 12.18
CA PRO A 43 -14.75 10.72 10.92
C PRO A 43 -13.48 10.58 10.09
N ILE A 44 -13.24 9.36 9.58
CA ILE A 44 -12.05 9.07 8.75
C ILE A 44 -12.04 9.90 7.46
N SER A 45 -13.22 10.27 6.94
CA SER A 45 -13.37 11.13 5.76
C SER A 45 -12.84 12.55 5.96
N GLU A 46 -12.72 13.02 7.20
CA GLU A 46 -12.19 14.35 7.50
C GLU A 46 -10.65 14.36 7.56
N LEU A 47 -10.01 13.18 7.56
CA LEU A 47 -8.56 13.08 7.64
C LEU A 47 -7.93 13.52 6.32
N ARG A 48 -6.99 14.47 6.43
CA ARG A 48 -6.26 15.01 5.27
C ARG A 48 -5.47 13.95 4.50
N ASN A 49 -4.83 13.02 5.21
CA ASN A 49 -4.07 11.93 4.60
C ASN A 49 -4.30 10.64 5.38
N ILE A 50 -5.11 9.76 4.78
CA ILE A 50 -5.49 8.48 5.38
C ILE A 50 -4.32 7.52 5.52
N PHE A 51 -3.37 7.53 4.57
CA PHE A 51 -2.20 6.66 4.64
C PHE A 51 -1.27 7.05 5.79
N PHE A 52 -1.10 8.35 6.01
CA PHE A 52 -0.37 8.86 7.16
C PHE A 52 -1.08 8.51 8.47
N ALA A 53 -2.40 8.70 8.54
CA ALA A 53 -3.18 8.32 9.72
C ALA A 53 -3.10 6.82 10.03
N TYR A 54 -3.17 5.97 9.00
CA TYR A 54 -2.99 4.53 9.15
C TYR A 54 -1.57 4.17 9.63
N ALA A 55 -0.54 4.81 9.09
CA ALA A 55 0.83 4.61 9.54
C ALA A 55 1.03 5.00 11.01
N GLN A 56 0.45 6.13 11.45
CA GLN A 56 0.46 6.54 12.85
C GLN A 56 -0.33 5.58 13.73
N ALA A 57 -1.47 5.07 13.27
CA ALA A 57 -2.27 4.07 13.99
C ALA A 57 -1.46 2.81 14.28
N LEU A 58 -0.73 2.32 13.28
CA LEU A 58 0.16 1.17 13.41
C LEU A 58 1.35 1.46 14.32
N LEU A 59 1.90 2.68 14.28
CA LEU A 59 3.03 3.09 15.12
C LEU A 59 2.66 3.17 16.60
N PHE A 60 1.45 3.64 16.90
CA PHE A 60 0.97 3.81 18.28
C PHE A 60 0.15 2.64 18.81
N GLU A 61 -0.02 1.58 18.00
CA GLU A 61 -0.74 0.35 18.33
C GLU A 61 -2.24 0.57 18.60
N PHE A 62 -2.87 1.48 17.86
CA PHE A 62 -4.32 1.66 17.90
C PHE A 62 -5.02 0.72 16.91
N GLU A 63 -5.23 -0.53 17.32
CA GLU A 63 -5.76 -1.60 16.46
C GLU A 63 -7.13 -1.25 15.86
N ASP A 64 -8.11 -0.84 16.67
CA ASP A 64 -9.46 -0.49 16.19
C ASP A 64 -9.44 0.61 15.14
N PHE A 65 -8.61 1.64 15.35
CA PHE A 65 -8.47 2.73 14.41
C PHE A 65 -7.75 2.29 13.12
N SER A 66 -6.74 1.43 13.24
CA SER A 66 -6.02 0.86 12.09
C SER A 66 -6.96 0.04 11.20
N ILE A 67 -7.86 -0.75 11.79
CA ILE A 67 -8.85 -1.55 11.06
C ILE A 67 -9.86 -0.64 10.36
N LYS A 68 -10.36 0.40 11.05
CA LYS A 68 -11.29 1.37 10.43
C LYS A 68 -10.62 2.10 9.26
N CYS A 69 -9.37 2.55 9.41
CA CYS A 69 -8.61 3.18 8.34
C CYS A 69 -8.44 2.23 7.14
N LEU A 70 -8.05 0.98 7.40
CA LEU A 70 -7.87 -0.04 6.37
C LEU A 70 -9.17 -0.30 5.59
N ARG A 71 -10.31 -0.44 6.28
CA ARG A 71 -11.63 -0.58 5.64
C ARG A 71 -11.95 0.60 4.73
N TYR A 72 -11.67 1.82 5.17
CA TYR A 72 -11.89 3.02 4.36
C TYR A 72 -10.99 3.06 3.12
N ILE A 73 -9.72 2.67 3.27
CA ILE A 73 -8.77 2.56 2.16
C ILE A 73 -9.27 1.54 1.13
N CYS A 74 -9.72 0.37 1.57
CA CYS A 74 -10.25 -0.66 0.67
C CYS A 74 -11.53 -0.22 -0.05
N GLN A 75 -12.43 0.51 0.62
CA GLN A 75 -13.64 1.04 0.00
C GLN A 75 -13.36 2.10 -1.08
N ASN A 76 -12.27 2.86 -0.92
CA ASN A 76 -11.89 3.95 -1.81
C ASN A 76 -10.61 3.65 -2.59
N ALA A 77 -10.28 2.37 -2.78
CA ALA A 77 -8.99 1.93 -3.31
C ALA A 77 -8.68 2.57 -4.67
N THR A 78 -9.63 2.54 -5.62
CA THR A 78 -9.43 3.12 -6.96
C THR A 78 -8.99 4.59 -6.93
N GLN A 79 -9.56 5.39 -6.02
CA GLN A 79 -9.21 6.80 -5.87
C GLN A 79 -7.89 6.99 -5.10
N LEU A 80 -7.71 6.25 -4.00
CA LEU A 80 -6.59 6.44 -3.08
C LEU A 80 -5.27 5.87 -3.62
N PHE A 81 -5.29 4.72 -4.30
CA PHE A 81 -4.10 4.20 -4.97
C PHE A 81 -3.69 5.08 -6.17
N GLY A 82 -4.64 5.85 -6.70
CA GLY A 82 -4.42 6.88 -7.72
C GLY A 82 -3.80 8.17 -7.20
N SER A 83 -3.87 8.47 -5.90
CA SER A 83 -3.44 9.76 -5.35
C SER A 83 -1.93 9.86 -5.10
N ASP A 84 -1.42 11.09 -5.02
CA ASP A 84 -0.01 11.34 -4.71
C ASP A 84 0.34 10.98 -3.26
N ASP A 85 -0.65 10.96 -2.37
CA ASP A 85 -0.49 10.53 -0.97
C ASP A 85 0.01 9.08 -0.88
N PHE A 86 -0.45 8.21 -1.79
CA PHE A 86 0.00 6.83 -1.87
C PHE A 86 1.50 6.74 -2.20
N LEU A 87 2.04 7.67 -2.98
CA LEU A 87 3.46 7.65 -3.36
C LEU A 87 4.40 7.96 -2.18
N GLN A 88 3.88 8.65 -1.16
CA GLN A 88 4.66 9.05 0.01
C GLN A 88 4.80 7.92 1.05
N ILE A 89 4.03 6.84 0.94
CA ILE A 89 4.02 5.78 1.95
C ILE A 89 5.34 5.02 2.03
N ASP A 90 5.63 4.49 3.22
CA ASP A 90 6.76 3.61 3.46
C ASP A 90 6.50 2.18 2.97
N GLN A 91 7.58 1.46 2.67
CA GLN A 91 7.53 0.07 2.22
C GLN A 91 6.81 -0.84 3.23
N LYS A 92 6.99 -0.60 4.54
CA LYS A 92 6.32 -1.36 5.60
C LYS A 92 4.80 -1.21 5.53
N ILE A 93 4.33 0.00 5.28
CA ILE A 93 2.89 0.31 5.14
C ILE A 93 2.35 -0.36 3.88
N LEU A 94 3.09 -0.27 2.76
CA LEU A 94 2.74 -0.97 1.53
C LEU A 94 2.62 -2.49 1.74
N CYS A 95 3.58 -3.11 2.44
CA CYS A 95 3.51 -4.54 2.77
C CYS A 95 2.27 -4.90 3.59
N ASN A 96 1.96 -4.11 4.63
CA ASN A 96 0.79 -4.34 5.48
C ASN A 96 -0.52 -4.18 4.71
N LEU A 97 -0.59 -3.21 3.80
CA LEU A 97 -1.74 -3.04 2.91
C LEU A 97 -1.92 -4.28 2.04
N LEU A 98 -0.88 -4.70 1.31
CA LEU A 98 -0.92 -5.84 0.39
C LEU A 98 -1.16 -7.19 1.07
N GLU A 99 -0.76 -7.32 2.34
CA GLU A 99 -1.03 -8.52 3.14
C GLU A 99 -2.51 -8.61 3.57
N SER A 100 -3.24 -7.51 3.57
CA SER A 100 -4.65 -7.50 3.95
C SER A 100 -5.51 -8.26 2.93
N ASP A 101 -6.32 -9.19 3.44
CA ASP A 101 -7.36 -9.85 2.66
C ASP A 101 -8.50 -8.92 2.24
N LEU A 102 -8.59 -7.71 2.80
CA LEU A 102 -9.62 -6.73 2.42
C LEU A 102 -9.36 -6.13 1.03
N LEU A 103 -8.12 -6.18 0.53
CA LEU A 103 -7.79 -5.75 -0.84
C LEU A 103 -8.25 -6.73 -1.92
N LEU A 104 -8.65 -7.96 -1.57
CA LEU A 104 -9.17 -8.96 -2.51
C LEU A 104 -10.42 -8.51 -3.28
N LEU A 105 -11.13 -7.51 -2.77
CA LEU A 105 -12.33 -6.95 -3.41
C LEU A 105 -11.99 -5.98 -4.56
N SER A 106 -10.72 -5.60 -4.72
CA SER A 106 -10.25 -4.67 -5.76
C SER A 106 -9.55 -5.43 -6.90
N ASP A 107 -9.51 -4.82 -8.08
CA ASP A 107 -8.80 -5.37 -9.24
C ASP A 107 -7.28 -5.43 -8.95
N GLU A 108 -6.74 -6.65 -8.90
CA GLU A 108 -5.32 -6.90 -8.63
C GLU A 108 -4.41 -6.25 -9.69
N PHE A 109 -4.91 -6.01 -10.90
CA PHE A 109 -4.18 -5.28 -11.93
C PHE A 109 -3.96 -3.81 -11.56
N GLU A 110 -4.95 -3.16 -10.96
CA GLU A 110 -4.82 -1.78 -10.49
C GLU A 110 -3.82 -1.68 -9.33
N ILE A 111 -3.83 -2.68 -8.43
CA ILE A 111 -2.85 -2.78 -7.34
C ILE A 111 -1.43 -2.90 -7.90
N TRP A 112 -1.23 -3.74 -8.92
CA TRP A 112 0.06 -3.88 -9.59
C TRP A 112 0.52 -2.57 -10.22
N LYS A 113 -0.35 -1.86 -10.96
CA LYS A 113 -0.01 -0.56 -11.57
C LYS A 113 0.34 0.48 -10.52
N ALA A 114 -0.40 0.54 -9.42
CA ALA A 114 -0.11 1.45 -8.31
C ALA A 114 1.24 1.11 -7.66
N ALA A 115 1.52 -0.17 -7.42
CA ALA A 115 2.80 -0.62 -6.87
C ALA A 115 3.99 -0.26 -7.78
N LEU A 116 3.84 -0.41 -9.10
CA LEU A 116 4.85 0.04 -10.07
C LEU A 116 5.07 1.56 -9.99
N ARG A 117 3.99 2.34 -9.92
CA ARG A 117 4.06 3.80 -9.81
C ARG A 117 4.76 4.24 -8.53
N TRP A 118 4.47 3.56 -7.41
CA TRP A 118 5.16 3.77 -6.14
C TRP A 118 6.65 3.41 -6.23
N ALA A 119 6.99 2.30 -6.89
CA ALA A 119 8.37 1.89 -7.08
C ALA A 119 9.16 2.90 -7.92
N ASP A 120 8.55 3.45 -8.97
CA ASP A 120 9.12 4.50 -9.81
C ASP A 120 9.40 5.78 -9.02
N GLU A 121 8.44 6.23 -8.23
CA GLU A 121 8.62 7.42 -7.42
C GLU A 121 9.71 7.24 -6.35
N LYS A 122 9.76 6.07 -5.71
CA LYS A 122 10.82 5.75 -4.76
C LYS A 122 12.19 5.59 -5.42
N CYS A 123 12.26 5.17 -6.69
CA CYS A 123 13.52 5.21 -7.46
C CYS A 123 13.96 6.66 -7.72
N ARG A 124 13.04 7.54 -8.13
CA ARG A 124 13.31 8.98 -8.32
C ARG A 124 13.77 9.65 -7.04
N GLN A 125 13.10 9.39 -5.90
CA GLN A 125 13.49 9.91 -4.59
C GLN A 125 14.90 9.47 -4.18
N LYS A 126 15.33 8.27 -4.60
CA LYS A 126 16.67 7.75 -4.36
C LYS A 126 17.70 8.18 -5.42
N GLY A 127 17.29 8.89 -6.48
CA GLY A 127 18.16 9.29 -7.58
C GLY A 127 18.69 8.12 -8.41
N ILE A 128 18.00 6.99 -8.44
CA ILE A 128 18.38 5.80 -9.22
C ILE A 128 17.46 5.62 -10.42
N ASP A 129 17.98 5.04 -11.49
CA ASP A 129 17.18 4.76 -12.69
C ASP A 129 16.00 3.81 -12.38
N CYS A 130 14.86 4.08 -13.00
CA CYS A 130 13.65 3.26 -12.95
C CYS A 130 13.78 1.93 -13.74
N SER A 131 14.91 1.25 -13.61
CA SER A 131 15.16 -0.07 -14.19
C SER A 131 14.38 -1.16 -13.45
N SER A 132 14.00 -2.24 -14.14
CA SER A 132 13.30 -3.40 -13.56
C SER A 132 14.02 -3.98 -12.33
N LYS A 133 15.36 -3.98 -12.32
CA LYS A 133 16.16 -4.44 -11.18
C LYS A 133 16.01 -3.52 -9.95
N ASN A 134 16.00 -2.21 -10.18
CA ASN A 134 15.89 -1.21 -9.12
C ASN A 134 14.48 -1.16 -8.55
N ARG A 135 13.45 -1.21 -9.42
CA ARG A 135 12.05 -1.36 -9.00
C ARG A 135 11.85 -2.58 -8.11
N ARG A 136 12.43 -3.72 -8.49
CA ARG A 136 12.40 -4.95 -7.67
C ARG A 136 13.10 -4.77 -6.32
N SER A 137 14.25 -4.10 -6.31
CA SER A 137 14.96 -3.80 -5.06
C SER A 137 14.17 -2.87 -4.14
N VAL A 138 13.43 -1.92 -4.72
CA VAL A 138 12.63 -0.94 -3.98
C VAL A 138 11.32 -1.55 -3.47
N LEU A 139 10.65 -2.40 -4.27
CA LEU A 139 9.47 -3.14 -3.84
C LEU A 139 9.82 -4.19 -2.78
N GLY A 140 10.96 -4.89 -2.94
CA GLY A 140 11.46 -5.85 -1.97
C GLY A 140 10.39 -6.88 -1.56
N PRO A 141 10.07 -7.02 -0.25
CA PRO A 141 9.06 -7.97 0.23
C PRO A 141 7.64 -7.70 -0.28
N ALA A 142 7.28 -6.45 -0.62
CA ALA A 142 5.95 -6.09 -1.10
C ALA A 142 5.60 -6.82 -2.41
N LEU A 143 6.59 -7.07 -3.26
CA LEU A 143 6.40 -7.77 -4.54
C LEU A 143 5.82 -9.18 -4.36
N PHE A 144 6.21 -9.88 -3.29
CA PHE A 144 5.76 -11.25 -3.02
C PHE A 144 4.37 -11.32 -2.38
N LYS A 145 3.80 -10.18 -1.99
CA LYS A 145 2.46 -10.08 -1.41
C LYS A 145 1.38 -9.85 -2.49
N ILE A 146 1.78 -9.46 -3.70
CA ILE A 146 0.88 -9.26 -4.85
C ILE A 146 0.42 -10.63 -5.38
N ARG A 147 -0.89 -10.79 -5.58
CA ARG A 147 -1.54 -12.05 -5.97
C ARG A 147 -1.65 -12.15 -7.49
N PHE A 148 -0.51 -12.26 -8.18
CA PHE A 148 -0.43 -12.39 -9.64
C PHE A 148 -1.42 -13.36 -10.30
N PRO A 149 -1.80 -14.51 -9.70
CA PRO A 149 -2.79 -15.42 -10.29
C PRO A 149 -4.19 -14.81 -10.48
N ASN A 150 -4.51 -13.69 -9.80
CA ASN A 150 -5.80 -13.00 -9.91
C ASN A 150 -5.82 -11.96 -11.03
N ILE A 151 -4.70 -11.71 -11.71
CA ILE A 151 -4.60 -10.78 -12.84
C ILE A 151 -5.02 -11.49 -14.13
N HIS A 152 -5.86 -10.86 -14.94
CA HIS A 152 -6.28 -11.42 -16.24
C HIS A 152 -5.08 -11.68 -17.17
N GLU A 153 -5.13 -12.81 -17.89
CA GLU A 153 -4.03 -13.33 -18.73
C GLU A 153 -3.55 -12.33 -19.80
N GLU A 154 -4.48 -11.56 -20.38
CA GLU A 154 -4.19 -10.53 -21.40
C GLU A 154 -3.39 -9.36 -20.81
N GLN A 155 -3.78 -8.88 -19.63
CA GLN A 155 -3.11 -7.80 -18.91
C GLN A 155 -1.76 -8.26 -18.36
N PHE A 156 -1.66 -9.53 -17.95
CA PHE A 156 -0.42 -10.13 -17.50
C PHE A 156 0.64 -10.15 -18.61
N SER A 157 0.26 -10.63 -19.80
CA SER A 157 1.17 -10.78 -20.94
C SER A 157 1.63 -9.45 -21.55
N ILE A 158 0.81 -8.40 -21.47
CA ILE A 158 1.10 -7.09 -22.08
C ILE A 158 1.83 -6.15 -21.10
N CYS A 159 1.56 -6.23 -19.79
CA CYS A 159 2.09 -5.25 -18.83
C CYS A 159 3.13 -5.81 -17.86
N ILE A 160 3.14 -7.13 -17.62
CA ILE A 160 3.93 -7.75 -16.56
C ILE A 160 5.12 -8.49 -17.19
N VAL A 161 4.86 -9.33 -18.20
CA VAL A 161 5.90 -10.04 -18.96
C VAL A 161 6.86 -9.06 -19.65
N PRO A 162 6.41 -7.89 -20.18
CA PRO A 162 7.30 -6.98 -20.84
C PRO A 162 8.22 -6.14 -19.93
N GLY A 163 8.17 -6.30 -18.61
CA GLY A 163 9.20 -5.76 -17.70
C GLY A 163 9.98 -6.86 -16.97
N LEU A 164 9.38 -8.05 -16.86
CA LEU A 164 9.92 -9.23 -16.20
C LEU A 164 10.79 -10.12 -17.10
N TYR A 165 10.82 -9.94 -18.42
CA TYR A 165 11.76 -10.68 -19.29
C TYR A 165 13.24 -10.45 -18.93
N SER A 166 13.56 -9.35 -18.23
CA SER A 166 14.90 -9.08 -17.69
C SER A 166 15.14 -9.69 -16.30
N LEU A 167 14.10 -10.23 -15.66
CA LEU A 167 14.10 -10.70 -14.28
C LEU A 167 14.10 -12.23 -14.25
N LYS A 168 15.29 -12.84 -14.37
CA LYS A 168 15.49 -14.24 -13.96
C LYS A 168 15.07 -14.37 -12.49
N PHE A 169 13.99 -15.09 -12.23
CA PHE A 169 13.60 -15.48 -10.88
C PHE A 169 14.54 -16.59 -10.40
N PRO A 170 15.23 -16.45 -9.26
CA PRO A 170 16.01 -17.55 -8.71
C PRO A 170 15.06 -18.69 -8.38
N SER A 171 15.34 -19.85 -8.94
CA SER A 171 14.67 -21.12 -8.69
C SER A 171 14.79 -21.49 -7.22
N HIS A 172 13.80 -21.12 -6.40
CA HIS A 172 13.59 -21.71 -5.09
C HIS A 172 12.15 -22.23 -4.99
N GLY A 173 12.03 -23.54 -5.23
CA GLY A 173 11.17 -24.43 -4.45
C GLY A 173 9.68 -24.51 -4.76
N ARG A 174 9.07 -23.57 -5.50
CA ARG A 174 7.74 -23.79 -6.10
C ARG A 174 7.79 -23.42 -7.56
N ILE A 175 7.83 -24.43 -8.41
CA ILE A 175 7.73 -24.28 -9.86
C ILE A 175 6.31 -23.77 -10.14
N PHE A 176 6.15 -22.45 -10.33
CA PHE A 176 4.93 -21.93 -10.93
C PHE A 176 4.95 -22.41 -12.39
N ASN A 177 4.21 -23.48 -12.66
CA ASN A 177 4.21 -24.11 -13.96
C ASN A 177 3.38 -23.25 -14.92
N TRP A 178 4.05 -22.29 -15.57
CA TRP A 178 3.48 -21.41 -16.60
C TRP A 178 2.74 -22.18 -17.70
N ASN A 179 3.17 -23.40 -18.02
CA ASN A 179 2.50 -24.25 -19.01
C ASN A 179 1.11 -24.73 -18.57
N LYS A 180 0.85 -24.80 -17.25
CA LYS A 180 -0.44 -25.20 -16.69
C LYS A 180 -1.41 -24.01 -16.61
N ALA A 181 -0.88 -22.78 -16.48
CA ALA A 181 -1.68 -21.55 -16.43
C ALA A 181 -2.05 -21.03 -17.84
N MET A 182 -1.13 -21.06 -18.80
CA MET A 182 -1.31 -20.50 -20.15
C MET A 182 -1.72 -21.57 -21.19
N GLY A 183 -2.85 -22.23 -20.95
CA GLY A 183 -3.36 -23.35 -21.73
C GLY A 183 -2.97 -23.37 -23.23
N ASN A 184 -2.15 -24.35 -23.59
CA ASN A 184 -1.89 -24.87 -24.94
C ASN A 184 -1.90 -23.88 -26.13
N ARG A 185 -1.23 -22.73 -26.03
CA ARG A 185 -0.94 -21.88 -27.20
C ARG A 185 0.54 -21.48 -27.28
N ARG A 186 1.38 -22.51 -27.45
CA ARG A 186 2.84 -22.44 -27.63
C ARG A 186 3.31 -21.98 -29.02
N GLY A 187 2.46 -21.42 -29.88
CA GLY A 187 2.80 -21.26 -31.30
C GLY A 187 3.91 -20.26 -31.61
N THR A 188 4.00 -19.14 -30.89
CA THR A 188 4.73 -17.98 -31.44
C THR A 188 5.64 -17.24 -30.46
N LEU A 189 5.41 -17.33 -29.15
CA LEU A 189 6.22 -16.59 -28.15
C LEU A 189 7.40 -17.40 -27.59
N ALA A 190 7.48 -18.70 -27.89
CA ALA A 190 8.55 -19.57 -27.39
C ALA A 190 9.89 -19.39 -28.13
N LEU A 191 9.87 -18.91 -29.38
CA LEU A 191 11.07 -18.78 -30.22
C LEU A 191 11.86 -17.49 -29.97
N GLU A 192 11.26 -16.45 -29.38
CA GLU A 192 12.00 -15.23 -28.99
C GLU A 192 12.75 -15.40 -27.65
N ILE A 193 12.33 -16.34 -26.80
CA ILE A 193 12.91 -16.55 -25.47
C ILE A 193 14.15 -17.47 -25.53
N GLU A 194 14.33 -18.25 -26.59
CA GLU A 194 15.45 -19.22 -26.72
C GLU A 194 16.70 -18.65 -27.43
N LYS A 195 16.70 -17.38 -27.83
CA LYS A 195 17.84 -16.72 -28.52
C LYS A 195 18.52 -15.57 -27.77
N MET A 196 18.39 -15.51 -26.44
CA MET A 196 19.22 -14.66 -25.56
C MET A 196 19.72 -15.45 -24.35
#